data_AF-A0A841DDU7-F1
#
_entry.id   AF-A0A841DDU7-F1
#
_cell.length_a   1.000
_cell.length_b   1.000
_cell.length_c   1.000
_cell.angle_alpha   90.00
_cell.angle_beta   90.00
_cell.angle_gamma   90.00
#
_symmetry.space_group_name_H-M   'P 1'
#
loop_
_entity.id
_entity.type
_entity.pdbx_description
1 polymer ?
#
loop_
_entity_poly.entity_id
_entity_poly.type
_entity_poly.pdbx_seq_one_letter_code
_entity_poly.pdbx_strand_id
1 'polypeptide(L)'
;MRSSTEDAISTCLGLRPAVLILDAEPLLIDWSAPDGAWNSRWHEVLSRAVDQGVGAVVVVTNSRRDLSGLIQPLPDRGTSVRLVRRARKPWTTRRTLGLSAAAGSGVVCGDVSLTDGLLATRLGFTFVHVQAEDPPPLARLQNRCGRLLALVVGSRQFPGWRG
;
A
#
# COMPACT_ATOMS: atom_id res chain seq x y z
N MET A 1 -8.63 9.00 -14.32
CA MET A 1 -9.85 8.94 -13.47
C MET A 1 -9.37 9.06 -12.04
N ARG A 2 -9.79 10.11 -11.31
CA ARG A 2 -9.36 10.32 -9.91
C ARG A 2 -10.04 9.25 -9.08
N SER A 3 -9.26 8.34 -8.47
CA SER A 3 -9.84 7.37 -7.54
C SER A 3 -9.66 7.93 -6.14
N SER A 4 -10.77 8.09 -5.43
CA SER A 4 -10.73 8.28 -3.99
C SER A 4 -10.00 7.10 -3.33
N THR A 5 -9.54 7.26 -2.09
CA THR A 5 -8.97 6.15 -1.30
C THR A 5 -9.87 4.92 -1.30
N GLU A 6 -11.19 5.11 -1.25
CA GLU A 6 -12.19 4.05 -1.28
C GLU A 6 -12.23 3.30 -2.62
N ASP A 7 -12.13 4.03 -3.74
CA ASP A 7 -12.03 3.44 -5.07
C ASP A 7 -10.75 2.60 -5.22
N ALA A 8 -9.64 3.07 -4.64
CA ALA A 8 -8.37 2.36 -4.70
C ALA A 8 -8.43 1.05 -3.91
N ILE A 9 -8.98 1.07 -2.69
CA ILE A 9 -9.20 -0.14 -1.89
C ILE A 9 -10.14 -1.10 -2.61
N SER A 10 -11.25 -0.60 -3.15
CA SER A 10 -12.22 -1.42 -3.89
C SER A 10 -11.58 -2.05 -5.14
N THR A 11 -10.72 -1.29 -5.83
CA THR A 11 -9.92 -1.79 -6.96
C THR A 11 -8.95 -2.88 -6.51
N CYS A 12 -8.20 -2.67 -5.42
CA CYS A 12 -7.27 -3.66 -4.89
C CYS A 12 -7.98 -4.98 -4.56
N LEU A 13 -9.10 -4.89 -3.87
CA LEU A 13 -9.91 -6.04 -3.47
C LEU A 13 -10.55 -6.74 -4.68
N GLY A 14 -11.01 -5.98 -5.68
CA GLY A 14 -11.54 -6.52 -6.94
C GLY A 14 -10.54 -7.40 -7.72
N LEU A 15 -9.23 -7.22 -7.49
CA LEU A 15 -8.17 -8.07 -8.05
C LEU A 15 -8.00 -9.41 -7.32
N ARG A 16 -8.74 -9.64 -6.22
CA ARG A 16 -8.71 -10.85 -5.39
C ARG A 16 -7.28 -11.29 -5.01
N PRO A 17 -6.49 -10.42 -4.35
CA PRO A 17 -5.12 -10.76 -3.97
C PRO A 17 -5.09 -11.76 -2.81
N ALA A 18 -4.09 -12.65 -2.82
CA ALA A 18 -3.74 -13.40 -1.63
C ALA A 18 -3.05 -12.50 -0.57
N VAL A 19 -2.35 -11.45 -1.03
CA VAL A 19 -1.64 -10.48 -0.19
C VAL A 19 -2.01 -9.04 -0.55
N LEU A 20 -2.49 -8.28 0.42
CA LEU A 20 -2.75 -6.85 0.28
C LEU A 20 -1.72 -6.04 1.07
N ILE A 21 -0.94 -5.21 0.39
CA ILE A 21 0.00 -4.27 1.00
C ILE A 21 -0.56 -2.86 0.86
N LEU A 22 -0.63 -2.12 1.95
CA LEU A 22 -1.16 -0.76 2.00
C LEU A 22 -0.09 0.20 2.50
N ASP A 23 0.14 1.31 1.82
CA ASP A 23 0.78 2.46 2.45
C ASP A 23 -0.08 2.96 3.62
N ALA A 24 0.54 3.50 4.67
CA ALA A 24 -0.22 4.07 5.77
C ALA A 24 -0.72 5.48 5.42
N GLU A 25 0.14 6.33 4.85
CA GLU A 25 -0.19 7.69 4.46
C GLU A 25 -0.32 7.78 2.93
N PRO A 26 -1.34 8.46 2.35
CA PRO A 26 -2.52 9.05 2.96
C PRO A 26 -3.68 8.04 3.18
N LEU A 27 -3.48 6.77 2.85
CA LEU A 27 -4.56 5.78 2.75
C LEU A 27 -5.32 5.56 4.07
N LEU A 28 -4.58 5.29 5.14
CA LEU A 28 -5.09 4.97 6.47
C LEU A 28 -4.95 6.14 7.44
N ILE A 29 -4.11 7.12 7.11
CA ILE A 29 -3.83 8.29 7.94
C ILE A 29 -3.60 9.48 7.02
N ASP A 30 -4.27 10.59 7.27
CA ASP A 30 -3.97 11.83 6.56
C ASP A 30 -2.56 12.35 6.92
N TRP A 31 -1.90 12.95 5.94
CA TRP A 31 -0.55 13.50 6.11
C TRP A 31 -0.45 14.55 7.22
N SER A 32 -1.51 15.32 7.44
CA SER A 32 -1.60 16.39 8.45
C SER A 32 -2.16 15.92 9.79
N ALA A 33 -2.66 14.69 9.89
CA ALA A 33 -3.22 14.18 11.14
C ALA A 33 -2.11 14.11 12.21
N PRO A 34 -2.40 14.40 13.49
CA PRO A 34 -1.44 14.21 14.57
C PRO A 34 -1.17 12.71 14.81
N ASP A 35 -0.08 12.38 15.50
CA ASP A 35 0.21 10.99 15.88
C ASP A 35 -0.95 10.39 16.67
N GLY A 36 -1.34 9.17 16.32
CA GLY A 36 -2.49 8.49 16.92
C GLY A 36 -3.87 8.95 16.41
N ALA A 37 -3.97 9.94 15.51
CA ALA A 37 -5.22 10.25 14.83
C ALA A 37 -5.42 9.31 13.64
N TRP A 38 -6.27 8.31 13.85
CA TRP A 38 -6.60 7.27 12.88
C TRP A 38 -7.93 7.57 12.19
N ASN A 39 -8.03 7.23 10.92
CA ASN A 39 -9.34 7.14 10.29
C ASN A 39 -10.00 5.79 10.64
N SER A 40 -11.33 5.77 10.76
CA SER A 40 -12.11 4.56 11.00
C SER A 40 -12.01 3.53 9.86
N ARG A 41 -11.42 3.91 8.73
CA ARG A 41 -11.37 3.11 7.49
C ARG A 41 -10.55 1.84 7.63
N TRP A 42 -9.55 1.81 8.50
CA TRP A 42 -8.74 0.60 8.71
C TRP A 42 -9.60 -0.63 9.02
N HIS A 43 -10.57 -0.50 9.94
CA HIS A 43 -11.44 -1.61 10.32
C HIS A 43 -12.33 -2.07 9.16
N GLU A 44 -12.81 -1.12 8.35
CA GLU A 44 -13.63 -1.41 7.16
C GLU A 44 -12.81 -2.13 6.08
N VAL A 45 -11.63 -1.61 5.75
CA VAL A 45 -10.71 -2.22 4.77
C VAL A 45 -10.37 -3.64 5.20
N LEU A 46 -10.06 -3.81 6.49
CA LEU A 46 -9.68 -5.10 7.02
C LEU A 46 -10.85 -6.09 7.02
N SER A 47 -12.05 -5.67 7.42
CA SER A 47 -13.27 -6.50 7.33
C SER A 47 -13.49 -6.98 5.90
N ARG A 48 -13.44 -6.07 4.93
CA ARG A 48 -13.64 -6.39 3.52
C ARG A 48 -12.56 -7.33 2.97
N ALA A 49 -11.30 -7.16 3.39
CA ALA A 49 -10.21 -8.04 3.01
C ALA A 49 -10.43 -9.47 3.55
N VAL A 50 -10.86 -9.60 4.81
CA VAL A 50 -11.21 -10.88 5.44
C VAL A 50 -12.38 -11.54 4.70
N ASP A 51 -13.45 -10.80 4.42
CA ASP A 51 -14.64 -11.32 3.75
C ASP A 51 -14.34 -11.82 2.32
N GLN A 52 -13.30 -11.28 1.69
CA GLN A 52 -12.81 -11.70 0.37
C GLN A 52 -11.72 -12.79 0.43
N GLY A 53 -11.36 -13.26 1.62
CA GLY A 53 -10.39 -14.33 1.79
C GLY A 53 -8.93 -13.91 1.54
N VAL A 54 -8.60 -12.62 1.74
CA VAL A 54 -7.22 -12.15 1.69
C VAL A 54 -6.44 -12.80 2.85
N GLY A 55 -5.38 -13.55 2.53
CA GLY A 55 -4.60 -14.28 3.53
C GLY A 55 -3.64 -13.42 4.35
N ALA A 56 -3.20 -12.29 3.79
CA ALA A 56 -2.33 -11.34 4.49
C ALA A 56 -2.64 -9.89 4.12
N VAL A 57 -2.79 -9.05 5.14
CA VAL A 57 -2.86 -7.59 5.02
C VAL A 57 -1.64 -6.99 5.72
N VAL A 58 -0.82 -6.23 4.97
CA VAL A 58 0.40 -5.61 5.50
C VAL A 58 0.36 -4.11 5.29
N VAL A 59 0.39 -3.35 6.38
CA VAL A 59 0.55 -1.89 6.34
C VAL A 59 2.03 -1.57 6.37
N VAL A 60 2.50 -0.77 5.41
CA VAL A 60 3.93 -0.51 5.18
C VAL A 60 4.17 0.99 5.03
N THR A 61 4.89 1.58 5.99
CA THR A 61 5.23 3.00 5.96
C THR A 61 6.74 3.24 6.10
N ASN A 62 7.24 4.27 5.41
CA ASN A 62 8.58 4.81 5.64
C ASN A 62 8.63 5.80 6.81
N SER A 63 7.46 6.18 7.33
CA SER A 63 7.28 7.13 8.42
C SER A 63 7.88 6.65 9.74
N ARG A 64 8.26 7.62 10.59
CA ARG A 64 8.68 7.39 11.97
C ARG A 64 7.53 7.53 12.98
N ARG A 65 6.35 7.98 12.52
CA ARG A 65 5.16 8.20 13.36
C ARG A 65 4.81 6.96 14.16
N ASP A 66 4.29 7.16 15.38
CA ASP A 66 3.85 6.05 16.20
C ASP A 66 2.51 5.51 15.70
N LEU A 67 2.60 4.33 15.09
CA LEU A 67 1.49 3.65 14.45
C LEU A 67 1.04 2.40 15.23
N SER A 68 1.55 2.20 16.45
CA SER A 68 1.35 0.98 17.24
C SER A 68 -0.13 0.68 17.56
N GLY A 69 -0.96 1.71 17.68
CA GLY A 69 -2.42 1.56 17.88
C GLY A 69 -3.21 1.07 16.66
N LEU A 70 -2.59 0.98 15.47
CA LEU A 70 -3.28 0.57 14.24
C LEU A 70 -3.69 -0.90 14.26
N ILE A 71 -2.81 -1.78 14.71
CA ILE A 71 -3.03 -3.22 14.62
C ILE A 71 -3.51 -3.72 15.95
N GLN A 72 -4.83 -3.68 16.10
CA GLN A 72 -5.48 -4.61 17.00
C GLN A 72 -5.65 -5.93 16.23
N PRO A 73 -5.24 -7.08 16.82
CA PRO A 73 -5.50 -8.37 16.21
C PRO A 73 -7.01 -8.53 16.04
N LEU A 74 -7.44 -8.87 14.82
CA LEU A 74 -8.79 -9.36 14.64
C LEU A 74 -8.96 -10.68 15.39
N PRO A 75 -10.18 -11.00 15.85
CA PRO A 75 -10.52 -12.36 16.25
C PRO A 75 -10.19 -13.31 15.10
N ASP A 76 -9.56 -14.42 15.44
CA ASP A 76 -8.94 -15.41 14.55
C ASP A 76 -9.83 -15.78 13.33
N ARG A 77 -9.59 -15.15 12.18
CA ARG A 77 -10.33 -15.38 10.92
C ARG A 77 -9.41 -15.80 9.76
N GLY A 78 -8.20 -16.26 10.06
CA GLY A 78 -7.26 -16.77 9.05
C GLY A 78 -6.52 -15.70 8.22
N THR A 79 -6.88 -14.42 8.32
CA THR A 79 -6.12 -13.32 7.72
C THR A 79 -5.03 -12.85 8.69
N SER A 80 -3.77 -12.92 8.25
CA SER A 80 -2.65 -12.34 8.99
C SER A 80 -2.58 -10.83 8.77
N VAL A 81 -2.30 -10.07 9.84
CA VAL A 81 -2.29 -8.61 9.80
C VAL A 81 -0.97 -8.09 10.38
N ARG A 82 -0.25 -7.24 9.63
CA ARG A 82 1.08 -6.77 10.05
C ARG A 82 1.33 -5.30 9.71
N LEU A 83 2.09 -4.63 10.58
CA LEU A 83 2.55 -3.25 10.40
C LEU A 83 4.07 -3.27 10.32
N VAL A 84 4.60 -2.66 9.26
CA VAL A 84 6.02 -2.48 9.04
C VAL A 84 6.32 -0.99 8.97
N ARG A 85 6.86 -0.46 10.08
CA ARG A 85 7.32 0.94 10.19
C ARG A 85 8.75 1.06 9.69
N ARG A 86 9.14 2.26 9.25
CA ARG A 86 10.48 2.55 8.70
C ARG A 86 10.90 1.49 7.66
N ALA A 87 9.97 1.12 6.79
CA ALA A 87 10.09 -0.06 5.95
C ALA A 87 11.27 0.01 4.95
N ARG A 88 11.75 1.22 4.63
CA ARG A 88 12.76 1.49 3.61
C ARG A 88 12.28 1.08 2.22
N LYS A 89 11.03 1.40 1.87
CA LYS A 89 10.49 1.20 0.51
C LYS A 89 11.31 1.98 -0.52
N PRO A 90 11.57 1.44 -1.73
CA PRO A 90 11.25 0.09 -2.24
C PRO A 90 12.14 -1.10 -1.82
N TRP A 91 13.12 -0.96 -0.93
CA TRP A 91 14.10 -2.02 -0.62
C TRP A 91 13.59 -3.06 0.37
N THR A 92 12.40 -2.88 0.93
CA THR A 92 11.72 -3.85 1.79
C THR A 92 11.54 -5.19 1.07
N THR A 93 11.69 -6.29 1.80
CA THR A 93 11.64 -7.66 1.24
C THR A 93 10.40 -8.41 1.71
N ARG A 94 10.02 -9.49 1.00
CA ARG A 94 8.97 -10.44 1.44
C ARG A 94 9.17 -10.89 2.89
N ARG A 95 10.41 -11.24 3.26
CA ARG A 95 10.76 -11.65 4.63
C ARG A 95 10.48 -10.56 5.65
N THR A 96 10.86 -9.31 5.36
CA THR A 96 10.58 -8.16 6.22
C THR A 96 9.06 -7.96 6.39
N LEU A 97 8.29 -8.21 5.33
CA LEU A 97 6.84 -8.14 5.34
C LEU A 97 6.17 -9.35 6.03
N GLY A 98 6.92 -10.42 6.34
CA GLY A 98 6.36 -11.65 6.91
C GLY A 98 5.65 -12.54 5.89
N LEU A 99 5.92 -12.33 4.60
CA LEU A 99 5.33 -13.09 3.52
C LEU A 99 6.19 -14.33 3.24
N SER A 100 5.53 -15.47 3.01
CA SER A 100 6.22 -16.67 2.54
C SER A 100 6.70 -16.50 1.10
N ALA A 101 7.69 -17.29 0.69
CA ALA A 101 8.14 -17.29 -0.70
C ALA A 101 7.03 -17.75 -1.68
N ALA A 102 6.12 -18.60 -1.20
CA ALA A 102 4.95 -19.11 -1.92
C ALA A 102 3.72 -18.19 -1.81
N ALA A 103 3.85 -16.99 -1.23
CA ALA A 103 2.76 -16.02 -1.21
C ALA A 103 2.28 -15.76 -2.64
N GLY A 104 0.98 -15.97 -2.87
CA GLY A 104 0.35 -15.94 -4.20
C GLY A 104 0.30 -14.53 -4.82
N SER A 105 -0.77 -14.25 -5.56
CA SER A 105 -0.99 -12.91 -6.12
C SER A 105 -0.98 -11.85 -5.02
N GLY A 106 -0.33 -10.72 -5.28
CA GLY A 106 -0.27 -9.61 -4.33
C GLY A 106 -0.58 -8.29 -5.00
N VAL A 107 -1.09 -7.36 -4.20
CA VAL A 107 -1.37 -5.98 -4.60
C VAL A 107 -0.70 -5.05 -3.61
N VAL A 108 -0.04 -4.00 -4.11
CA VAL A 108 0.46 -2.87 -3.33
C VAL A 108 -0.38 -1.65 -3.68
N CYS A 109 -0.99 -1.03 -2.67
CA CYS A 109 -1.72 0.22 -2.77
C CYS A 109 -0.90 1.32 -2.12
N GLY A 110 -0.61 2.39 -2.85
CA GLY A 110 0.18 3.52 -2.31
C GLY A 110 0.13 4.74 -3.22
N ASP A 111 0.65 5.87 -2.73
CA ASP A 111 0.52 7.17 -3.40
C ASP A 111 1.79 7.64 -4.11
N VAL A 112 2.94 7.02 -3.81
CA VAL A 112 4.23 7.37 -4.41
C VAL A 112 4.76 6.23 -5.28
N SER A 113 4.82 6.46 -6.59
CA SER A 113 5.21 5.40 -7.53
C SER A 113 6.67 4.98 -7.38
N LEU A 114 7.55 5.90 -6.95
CA LEU A 114 8.96 5.59 -6.67
C LEU A 114 9.19 4.77 -5.40
N THR A 115 8.23 4.74 -4.47
CA THR A 115 8.33 3.92 -3.27
C THR A 115 7.52 2.65 -3.42
N ASP A 116 6.21 2.82 -3.59
CA ASP A 116 5.22 1.76 -3.54
C ASP A 116 5.13 1.04 -4.87
N GLY A 117 5.19 1.77 -5.99
CA GLY A 117 5.24 1.18 -7.32
C GLY A 117 6.51 0.37 -7.55
N LEU A 118 7.68 0.89 -7.13
CA LEU A 118 8.92 0.14 -7.19
C LEU A 118 8.92 -1.07 -6.23
N LEU A 119 8.32 -0.95 -5.04
CA LEU A 119 8.14 -2.08 -4.13
C LEU A 119 7.29 -3.17 -4.80
N ALA A 120 6.14 -2.80 -5.37
CA ALA A 120 5.24 -3.72 -6.07
C ALA A 120 5.98 -4.47 -7.19
N THR A 121 6.71 -3.71 -8.02
CA THR A 121 7.50 -4.26 -9.13
C THR A 121 8.55 -5.25 -8.64
N ARG A 122 9.31 -4.90 -7.60
CA ARG A 122 10.32 -5.79 -7.01
C ARG A 122 9.73 -7.05 -6.39
N LEU A 123 8.51 -6.96 -5.87
CA LEU A 123 7.78 -8.10 -5.34
C LEU A 123 7.05 -8.89 -6.44
N GLY A 124 6.94 -8.38 -7.67
CA GLY A 124 6.11 -9.00 -8.71
C GLY A 124 4.61 -8.91 -8.39
N PHE A 125 4.19 -7.85 -7.70
CA PHE A 125 2.82 -7.56 -7.33
C PHE A 125 2.22 -6.47 -8.20
N THR A 126 0.89 -6.42 -8.28
CA THR A 126 0.18 -5.36 -8.97
C THR A 126 0.23 -4.08 -8.15
N PHE A 127 0.49 -2.94 -8.79
CA PHE A 127 0.45 -1.63 -8.13
C PHE A 127 -0.87 -0.92 -8.42
N VAL A 128 -1.56 -0.50 -7.36
CA VAL A 128 -2.71 0.40 -7.43
C VAL A 128 -2.28 1.76 -6.89
N HIS A 129 -2.27 2.76 -7.77
CA HIS A 129 -1.83 4.11 -7.43
C HIS A 129 -2.99 4.94 -6.88
N VAL A 130 -2.79 5.52 -5.69
CA VAL A 130 -3.72 6.48 -5.11
C VAL A 130 -3.19 7.88 -5.35
N GLN A 131 -4.03 8.76 -5.88
CA GLN A 131 -3.67 10.17 -6.00
C GLN A 131 -4.10 10.90 -4.72
N ALA A 132 -3.12 11.28 -3.89
CA ALA A 132 -3.36 12.19 -2.78
C ALA A 132 -3.80 13.56 -3.31
N GLU A 133 -4.79 14.18 -2.68
CA GLU A 133 -5.25 15.53 -3.06
C GLU A 133 -4.21 16.61 -2.73
N ASP A 134 -3.55 16.49 -1.57
CA ASP A 134 -2.47 17.39 -1.16
C ASP A 134 -1.25 16.63 -0.59
N PRO A 135 -0.45 16.00 -1.45
CA PRO A 135 0.75 15.29 -1.00
C PRO A 135 1.83 16.29 -0.57
N PRO A 136 2.68 15.94 0.41
CA PRO A 136 3.78 16.79 0.84
C PRO A 136 4.78 17.05 -0.31
N PRO A 137 5.56 18.16 -0.27
CA PRO A 137 6.43 18.56 -1.38
C PRO A 137 7.39 17.47 -1.86
N LEU A 138 7.96 16.68 -0.94
CA LEU A 138 8.86 15.58 -1.28
C LEU A 138 8.13 14.48 -2.07
N ALA A 139 6.91 14.12 -1.68
CA ALA A 139 6.09 13.15 -2.39
C ALA A 139 5.70 13.67 -3.80
N ARG A 140 5.43 14.97 -3.94
CA ARG A 140 5.20 15.59 -5.27
C ARG A 140 6.41 15.45 -6.17
N LEU A 141 7.62 15.71 -5.65
CA LEU A 141 8.87 15.58 -6.39
C LEU A 141 9.11 14.13 -6.80
N GLN A 142 8.96 13.19 -5.87
CA GLN A 142 9.10 11.76 -6.13
C GLN A 142 8.11 11.29 -7.20
N ASN A 143 6.87 11.76 -7.18
CA ASN A 143 5.87 11.43 -8.20
C ASN A 143 6.18 12.04 -9.58
N ARG A 144 6.87 13.18 -9.64
CA ARG A 144 7.37 13.74 -10.92
C ARG A 144 8.53 12.91 -11.46
N CYS A 145 9.53 12.62 -10.62
CA CYS A 145 10.68 11.81 -11.00
C CYS A 145 10.25 10.38 -11.40
N GLY A 146 9.30 9.79 -10.67
CA GLY A 146 8.70 8.51 -11.02
C GLY A 146 8.10 8.54 -12.42
N ARG A 147 7.19 9.48 -12.68
CA ARG A 147 6.56 9.63 -14.00
C ARG A 147 7.57 9.68 -15.15
N LEU A 148 8.66 10.43 -14.97
CA LEU A 148 9.74 10.49 -15.96
C LEU A 148 10.46 9.14 -16.13
N LEU A 149 10.72 8.42 -15.04
CA LEU A 149 11.42 7.13 -15.09
C LEU A 149 10.62 6.04 -15.82
N ALA A 150 9.31 5.91 -15.67
CA ALA A 150 8.61 4.89 -16.47
C ALA A 150 8.41 5.26 -17.93
N LEU A 151 8.50 6.56 -18.29
CA LEU A 151 8.61 6.94 -19.70
C LEU A 151 9.91 6.40 -20.31
N VAL A 152 10.99 6.34 -19.51
CA VAL A 152 12.31 5.86 -19.96
C VAL A 152 12.44 4.33 -19.90
N VAL A 153 11.91 3.68 -18.86
CA VAL A 153 12.07 2.23 -18.64
C VAL A 153 11.01 1.40 -19.39
N GLY A 154 9.96 2.06 -19.91
CA GLY A 154 8.88 1.43 -20.65
C GLY A 154 7.82 0.81 -19.73
N SER A 155 6.56 1.04 -20.09
CA SER A 155 5.35 0.63 -19.36
C SER A 155 5.19 -0.89 -19.16
N ARG A 156 6.04 -1.73 -19.77
CA ARG A 156 6.03 -3.19 -19.61
C ARG A 156 6.55 -3.68 -18.27
N GLN A 157 7.40 -2.91 -17.58
CA GLN A 157 7.86 -3.24 -16.21
C GLN A 157 6.95 -2.68 -15.12
N PHE A 158 5.93 -1.88 -15.47
CA PHE A 158 4.99 -1.24 -14.56
C PHE A 158 3.53 -1.45 -15.01
N PRO A 159 2.98 -2.68 -14.91
CA PRO A 159 1.61 -2.94 -15.30
C PRO A 159 0.66 -2.19 -14.34
N GLY A 160 0.05 -1.11 -14.82
CA GLY A 160 -0.83 -0.22 -14.05
C GLY A 160 -0.55 1.27 -14.27
N TRP A 161 0.60 1.64 -14.85
CA TRP A 161 0.91 3.03 -15.19
C TRP A 161 0.24 3.43 -16.51
N ARG A 162 -0.85 4.19 -16.42
CA ARG A 162 -1.34 4.99 -17.54
C ARG A 162 -1.17 6.46 -17.16
N GLY A 163 -0.40 7.18 -17.99
CA GLY A 163 -0.18 8.63 -17.87
C GLY A 163 -1.44 9.44 -18.07
#